data_AF-A0A742RM56-F1
#
_entry.id   AF-A0A742RM56-F1
#
_cell.length_a   1.000
_cell.length_b   1.000
_cell.length_c   1.000
_cell.angle_alpha   90.00
_cell.angle_beta   90.00
_cell.angle_gamma   90.00
#
_symmetry.space_group_name_H-M   'P 1'
#
loop_
_entity.id
_entity.type
_entity.pdbx_description
1 polymer ?
#
loop_
_entity_poly.entity_id
_entity_poly.type
_entity_poly.pdbx_seq_one_letter_code
_entity_poly.pdbx_strand_id
1 'polypeptide(L)'
;MATARASLAYAPVTGTSPVGGNLTYRVSPTLPAGLGLNATNGVISGTPGAESSATTYTMTVRDGASGAENSATFSLGVAPALAVTQSIYSRVLSVGSNVNLGAISVSGGVNPVVSISPSLPPGLSLNTSTGVITGIPTTDTAATAYTFSVTDDNASPVINVSLSLTVANGPVLTVNVAD
;
A
#
# COMPACT_ATOMS: atom_id res chain seq x y z
N MET A 1 11.16 -2.66 2.93
CA MET A 1 11.10 -1.78 1.74
C MET A 1 10.66 -0.40 2.20
N ALA A 2 11.00 0.65 1.47
CA ALA A 2 10.49 2.02 1.68
C ALA A 2 9.60 2.44 0.52
N THR A 3 8.77 3.47 0.67
CA THR A 3 7.97 4.05 -0.44
C THR A 3 8.57 5.39 -0.83
N ALA A 4 8.66 5.66 -2.13
CA ALA A 4 9.14 6.95 -2.61
C ALA A 4 8.29 8.09 -2.02
N ARG A 5 8.95 9.16 -1.58
CA ARG A 5 8.31 10.36 -0.99
C ARG A 5 7.64 10.13 0.38
N ALA A 6 7.77 8.95 0.98
CA ALA A 6 7.39 8.69 2.38
C ALA A 6 8.63 8.75 3.30
N SER A 7 8.47 9.22 4.54
CA SER A 7 9.56 9.21 5.52
C SER A 7 9.82 7.80 6.05
N LEU A 8 11.09 7.40 6.06
CA LEU A 8 11.55 6.12 6.62
C LEU A 8 12.32 6.36 7.94
N ALA A 9 12.12 5.47 8.91
CA ALA A 9 13.03 5.26 10.02
C ALA A 9 13.20 3.75 10.22
N TYR A 10 14.40 3.24 9.93
CA TYR A 10 14.66 1.80 9.86
C TYR A 10 16.04 1.46 10.42
N ALA A 11 16.09 0.55 11.40
CA ALA A 11 17.33 0.07 12.00
C ALA A 11 17.54 -1.40 11.61
N PRO A 12 18.20 -1.69 10.46
CA PRO A 12 18.36 -3.06 9.96
C PRO A 12 19.28 -3.93 10.81
N VAL A 13 20.24 -3.31 11.49
CA VAL A 13 21.30 -3.97 12.24
C VAL A 13 21.48 -3.24 13.55
N THR A 14 21.45 -3.98 14.65
CA THR A 14 21.82 -3.49 15.98
C THR A 14 23.18 -4.06 16.36
N GLY A 15 23.94 -3.30 17.14
CA GLY A 15 25.24 -3.72 17.64
C GLY A 15 25.30 -3.49 19.15
N THR A 16 26.11 -4.28 19.84
CA THR A 16 26.38 -4.12 21.27
C THR A 16 27.89 -4.19 21.50
N SER A 17 28.38 -3.38 22.44
CA SER A 17 29.79 -3.43 22.88
C SER A 17 29.86 -4.03 24.30
N PRO A 18 30.51 -5.18 24.50
CA PRO A 18 30.72 -5.76 25.82
C PRO A 18 31.63 -4.91 26.73
N VAL A 19 32.42 -4.01 26.14
CA VAL A 19 33.37 -3.14 26.83
C VAL A 19 32.88 -1.69 26.94
N GLY A 20 31.64 -1.41 26.53
CA GLY A 20 31.03 -0.08 26.62
C GLY A 20 31.56 0.94 25.61
N GLY A 21 32.20 0.50 24.53
CA GLY A 21 32.71 1.38 23.47
C GLY A 21 31.60 2.00 22.62
N ASN A 22 31.84 3.22 22.13
CA ASN A 22 30.95 3.86 21.14
C ASN A 22 30.97 3.09 19.83
N LEU A 23 29.79 2.73 19.32
CA LEU A 23 29.65 2.04 18.05
C LEU A 23 29.57 3.03 16.88
N THR A 24 30.28 2.73 15.80
CA THR A 24 30.18 3.47 14.53
C THR A 24 29.67 2.54 13.44
N TYR A 25 28.71 3.03 12.65
CA TYR A 25 28.05 2.29 11.59
C TYR A 25 28.44 2.85 10.22
N ARG A 26 28.73 1.96 9.26
CA ARG A 26 28.86 2.30 7.83
C ARG A 26 28.03 1.34 6.98
N VAL A 27 27.58 1.80 5.82
CA VAL A 27 26.82 0.98 4.86
C VAL A 27 27.45 1.03 3.47
N SER A 28 27.44 -0.10 2.77
CA SER A 28 27.86 -0.22 1.37
C SER A 28 26.94 -1.19 0.63
N PRO A 29 26.52 -0.91 -0.62
CA PRO A 29 26.82 0.28 -1.42
C PRO A 29 26.14 1.55 -0.90
N THR A 30 26.31 2.68 -1.61
CA THR A 30 25.67 3.96 -1.27
C THR A 30 24.15 3.82 -1.25
N LEU A 31 23.51 4.35 -0.19
CA LEU A 31 22.06 4.35 -0.06
C LEU A 31 21.38 5.14 -1.20
N PRO A 32 20.12 4.83 -1.53
CA PRO A 32 19.34 5.60 -2.49
C PRO A 32 19.25 7.08 -2.08
N ALA A 33 19.22 7.98 -3.07
CA ALA A 33 19.15 9.41 -2.83
C ALA A 33 17.95 9.79 -1.94
N GLY A 34 18.23 10.60 -0.90
CA GLY A 34 17.24 11.00 0.11
C GLY A 34 17.21 10.12 1.36
N LEU A 35 17.94 8.99 1.38
CA LEU A 35 18.19 8.20 2.59
C LEU A 35 19.59 8.47 3.13
N GLY A 36 19.70 8.51 4.46
CA GLY A 36 20.95 8.70 5.19
C GLY A 36 21.07 7.73 6.36
N LEU A 37 22.31 7.34 6.66
CA LEU A 37 22.65 6.54 7.83
C LEU A 37 23.08 7.47 8.97
N ASN A 38 22.46 7.31 10.14
CA ASN A 38 23.01 7.84 11.38
C ASN A 38 24.12 6.88 11.86
N ALA A 39 25.37 7.33 11.71
CA ALA A 39 26.55 6.54 11.99
C ALA A 39 26.74 6.17 13.48
N THR A 40 25.95 6.72 14.39
CA THR A 40 26.08 6.47 15.84
C THR A 40 25.08 5.44 16.36
N ASN A 41 23.94 5.27 15.68
CA ASN A 41 22.89 4.35 16.12
C ASN A 41 22.42 3.36 15.03
N GLY A 42 23.00 3.42 13.83
CA GLY A 42 22.67 2.50 12.75
C GLY A 42 21.30 2.74 12.09
N VAL A 43 20.59 3.80 12.47
CA VAL A 43 19.27 4.13 11.91
C VAL A 43 19.45 4.73 10.52
N ILE A 44 18.83 4.10 9.52
CA ILE A 44 18.64 4.65 8.18
C ILE A 44 17.33 5.44 8.18
N SER A 45 17.39 6.69 7.76
CA SER A 45 16.24 7.59 7.73
C SER A 45 16.27 8.56 6.58
N GLY A 46 15.13 9.22 6.32
CA GLY A 46 14.97 10.23 5.28
C GLY A 46 13.78 9.97 4.39
N THR A 47 13.72 10.66 3.25
CA THR A 47 12.64 10.57 2.28
C THR A 47 13.22 10.28 0.90
N PRO A 48 13.08 9.05 0.38
CA PRO A 48 13.61 8.69 -0.93
C PRO A 48 13.00 9.54 -2.04
N GLY A 49 13.85 10.05 -2.94
CA GLY A 49 13.41 10.89 -4.07
C GLY A 49 12.88 10.12 -5.29
N ALA A 50 13.30 8.86 -5.45
CA ALA A 50 12.93 8.01 -6.58
C ALA A 50 12.85 6.54 -6.16
N GLU A 51 12.12 5.74 -6.93
CA GLU A 51 12.07 4.29 -6.75
C GLU A 51 13.41 3.62 -7.08
N SER A 52 13.65 2.47 -6.46
CA SER A 52 14.83 1.66 -6.70
C SER A 52 14.55 0.19 -6.41
N SER A 53 15.09 -0.69 -7.26
CA SER A 53 15.03 -2.13 -7.02
C SER A 53 15.62 -2.51 -5.65
N ALA A 54 15.08 -3.58 -5.06
CA ALA A 54 15.63 -4.14 -3.83
C ALA A 54 17.10 -4.53 -4.06
N THR A 55 17.98 -3.91 -3.27
CA THR A 55 19.43 -4.12 -3.33
C THR A 55 19.91 -4.63 -1.98
N THR A 56 20.87 -5.56 -2.00
CA THR A 56 21.52 -6.05 -0.79
C THR A 56 22.60 -5.06 -0.35
N TYR A 57 22.51 -4.60 0.89
CA TYR A 57 23.47 -3.73 1.55
C TYR A 57 24.19 -4.50 2.64
N THR A 58 25.46 -4.15 2.85
CA THR A 58 26.28 -4.59 3.97
C THR A 58 26.43 -3.43 4.95
N MET A 59 25.93 -3.61 6.17
CA MET A 59 26.20 -2.72 7.30
C MET A 59 27.41 -3.26 8.05
N THR A 60 28.44 -2.43 8.26
CA THR A 60 29.55 -2.74 9.16
C THR A 60 29.45 -1.89 10.41
N VAL A 61 29.63 -2.54 11.57
CA VAL A 61 29.66 -1.92 12.89
C VAL A 61 31.09 -2.03 13.43
N ARG A 62 31.63 -0.91 13.91
CA ARG A 62 32.93 -0.84 14.57
C ARG A 62 32.78 -0.39 16.01
N ASP A 63 33.43 -1.10 16.92
CA ASP A 63 33.58 -0.70 18.31
C ASP A 63 34.80 0.24 18.47
N GLY A 64 34.57 1.46 18.96
CA GLY A 64 35.62 2.46 19.13
C GLY A 64 36.62 2.16 20.27
N ALA A 65 36.24 1.34 21.26
CA ALA A 65 37.10 0.99 22.39
C ALA A 65 37.98 -0.22 22.08
N SER A 66 37.41 -1.28 21.48
CA SER A 66 38.17 -2.50 21.14
C SER A 66 38.77 -2.48 19.73
N GLY A 67 38.25 -1.63 18.84
CA GLY A 67 38.61 -1.61 17.42
C GLY A 67 37.99 -2.75 16.60
N ALA A 68 37.23 -3.66 17.22
CA ALA A 68 36.61 -4.79 16.55
C ALA A 68 35.56 -4.33 15.52
N GLU A 69 35.49 -5.04 14.39
CA GLU A 69 34.48 -4.83 13.35
C GLU A 69 33.69 -6.11 13.08
N ASN A 70 32.40 -5.95 12.83
CA ASN A 70 31.56 -7.03 12.33
C ASN A 70 30.53 -6.48 11.33
N SER A 71 30.06 -7.32 10.42
CA SER A 71 29.14 -6.91 9.36
C SER A 71 27.93 -7.83 9.25
N ALA A 72 26.80 -7.25 8.86
CA ALA A 72 25.57 -7.98 8.53
C ALA A 72 24.97 -7.41 7.24
N THR A 73 24.25 -8.25 6.51
CA THR A 73 23.58 -7.85 5.27
C THR A 73 22.08 -7.65 5.47
N PHE A 74 21.49 -6.74 4.71
CA PHE A 74 20.04 -6.52 4.67
C PHE A 74 19.61 -6.10 3.26
N SER A 75 18.33 -6.27 2.95
CA SER A 75 17.76 -5.86 1.66
C SER A 75 16.97 -4.56 1.81
N LEU A 76 17.24 -3.59 0.95
CA LEU A 76 16.53 -2.32 0.90
C LEU A 76 16.20 -1.96 -0.55
N GLY A 77 14.92 -1.69 -0.79
CA GLY A 77 14.41 -1.15 -2.05
C GLY A 77 13.39 -0.05 -1.75
N VAL A 78 13.20 0.83 -2.73
CA VAL A 78 12.22 1.92 -2.68
C VAL A 78 11.14 1.63 -3.71
N ALA A 79 9.94 1.35 -3.24
CA ALA A 79 8.76 1.17 -4.07
C ALA A 79 8.30 2.51 -4.67
N PRO A 80 7.60 2.48 -5.83
CA PRO A 80 6.93 3.67 -6.36
C PRO A 80 5.96 4.26 -5.34
N ALA A 81 5.70 5.56 -5.43
CA ALA A 81 4.69 6.20 -4.61
C ALA A 81 3.31 5.57 -4.85
N LEU A 82 2.54 5.38 -3.77
CA LEU A 82 1.16 4.90 -3.87
C LEU A 82 0.32 5.89 -4.69
N ALA A 83 -0.37 5.37 -5.70
CA ALA A 83 -1.25 6.15 -6.57
C ALA A 83 -2.57 5.40 -6.81
N VAL A 84 -3.67 6.16 -6.78
CA VAL A 84 -5.01 5.66 -7.07
C VAL A 84 -5.61 6.50 -8.18
N THR A 85 -6.10 5.83 -9.22
CA THR A 85 -6.83 6.47 -10.32
C THR A 85 -8.28 6.04 -10.26
N GLN A 86 -9.21 6.99 -10.25
CA GLN A 86 -10.64 6.71 -10.30
C GLN A 86 -11.15 6.85 -11.73
N SER A 87 -11.84 5.81 -12.20
CA SER A 87 -12.41 5.76 -13.56
C SER A 87 -13.93 5.88 -13.55
N ILE A 88 -14.59 5.54 -12.42
CA ILE A 88 -16.04 5.55 -12.29
C ILE A 88 -16.43 6.29 -11.03
N TYR A 89 -17.28 7.30 -11.20
CA TYR A 89 -17.77 8.16 -10.12
C TYR A 89 -19.19 7.79 -9.67
N SER A 90 -19.99 7.24 -10.58
CA SER A 90 -21.33 6.75 -10.28
C SER A 90 -21.70 5.52 -11.11
N ARG A 91 -22.49 4.62 -10.53
CA ARG A 91 -23.00 3.44 -11.24
C ARG A 91 -24.37 3.01 -10.71
N VAL A 92 -25.24 2.62 -11.63
CA VAL A 92 -26.48 1.90 -11.33
C VAL A 92 -26.26 0.42 -11.65
N LEU A 93 -26.58 -0.44 -10.69
CA LEU A 93 -26.51 -1.89 -10.80
C LEU A 93 -27.93 -2.46 -10.79
N SER A 94 -28.13 -3.55 -11.54
CA SER A 94 -29.38 -4.28 -11.53
C SER A 94 -29.36 -5.42 -10.53
N VAL A 95 -30.39 -5.53 -9.70
CA VAL A 95 -30.58 -6.69 -8.79
C VAL A 95 -30.52 -7.99 -9.59
N GLY A 96 -29.84 -9.00 -9.05
CA GLY A 96 -29.72 -10.32 -9.67
C GLY A 96 -28.75 -10.40 -10.85
N SER A 97 -28.14 -9.29 -11.26
CA SER A 97 -27.14 -9.28 -12.34
C SER A 97 -25.72 -9.43 -11.80
N ASN A 98 -24.88 -10.19 -12.49
CA ASN A 98 -23.47 -10.29 -12.13
C ASN A 98 -22.73 -8.96 -12.35
N VAL A 99 -21.95 -8.55 -11.35
CA VAL A 99 -21.19 -7.32 -11.31
C VAL A 99 -19.71 -7.63 -11.32
N ASN A 100 -18.98 -6.89 -12.15
CA ASN A 100 -17.52 -6.80 -12.14
C ASN A 100 -17.15 -5.33 -12.42
N LEU A 101 -16.96 -4.55 -11.35
CA LEU A 101 -16.83 -3.11 -11.40
C LEU A 101 -15.46 -2.67 -10.90
N GLY A 102 -14.56 -2.36 -11.83
CA GLY A 102 -13.29 -1.68 -11.55
C GLY A 102 -13.48 -0.17 -11.48
N ALA A 103 -14.01 0.34 -10.36
CA ALA A 103 -14.24 1.78 -10.20
C ALA A 103 -12.94 2.58 -10.00
N ILE A 104 -11.95 1.95 -9.40
CA ILE A 104 -10.62 2.49 -9.14
C ILE A 104 -9.54 1.53 -9.67
N SER A 105 -8.35 2.06 -9.87
CA SER A 105 -7.13 1.29 -10.11
C SER A 105 -6.05 1.76 -9.14
N VAL A 106 -5.36 0.81 -8.52
CA VAL A 106 -4.30 1.06 -7.52
C VAL A 106 -2.95 0.66 -8.12
N SER A 107 -1.95 1.50 -7.93
CA SER A 107 -0.59 1.28 -8.41
C SER A 107 0.44 1.82 -7.43
N GLY A 108 1.66 1.28 -7.47
CA GLY A 108 2.72 1.64 -6.53
C GLY A 108 2.42 1.26 -5.09
N GLY A 109 3.15 1.86 -4.16
CA GLY A 109 3.13 1.52 -2.74
C GLY A 109 3.74 0.17 -2.42
N VAL A 110 3.77 -0.17 -1.13
CA VAL A 110 4.18 -1.49 -0.62
C VAL A 110 2.96 -2.22 -0.08
N ASN A 111 2.56 -3.31 -0.74
CA ASN A 111 1.38 -4.11 -0.40
C ASN A 111 0.12 -3.26 -0.19
N PRO A 112 -0.35 -2.54 -1.22
CA PRO A 112 -1.50 -1.67 -1.07
C PRO A 112 -2.77 -2.45 -0.70
N VAL A 113 -3.56 -1.88 0.20
CA VAL A 113 -4.84 -2.42 0.68
C VAL A 113 -5.94 -1.39 0.46
N VAL A 114 -7.05 -1.87 -0.09
CA VAL A 114 -8.27 -1.11 -0.35
C VAL A 114 -9.35 -1.55 0.63
N SER A 115 -10.00 -0.57 1.23
CA SER A 115 -11.23 -0.76 2.02
C SER A 115 -12.33 0.15 1.48
N ILE A 116 -13.59 -0.13 1.86
CA ILE A 116 -14.75 0.66 1.44
C ILE A 116 -15.72 0.84 2.60
N SER A 117 -16.32 2.03 2.70
CA SER A 117 -17.33 2.38 3.70
C SER A 117 -18.41 3.28 3.10
N PRO A 118 -19.72 3.07 3.36
CA PRO A 118 -20.29 2.04 4.23
C PRO A 118 -20.18 0.62 3.62
N SER A 119 -20.69 -0.39 4.33
CA SER A 119 -20.71 -1.77 3.83
C SER A 119 -21.46 -1.85 2.51
N LEU A 120 -20.89 -2.59 1.55
CA LEU A 120 -21.50 -2.82 0.24
C LEU A 120 -22.89 -3.49 0.38
N PRO A 121 -23.80 -3.26 -0.59
CA PRO A 121 -25.07 -3.97 -0.65
C PRO A 121 -24.90 -5.50 -0.59
N PRO A 122 -25.83 -6.24 0.02
CA PRO A 122 -25.76 -7.69 0.11
C PRO A 122 -25.52 -8.35 -1.27
N GLY A 123 -24.59 -9.31 -1.29
CA GLY A 123 -24.20 -10.04 -2.51
C GLY A 123 -23.08 -9.38 -3.33
N LEU A 124 -22.63 -8.18 -2.95
CA LEU A 124 -21.42 -7.56 -3.48
C LEU A 124 -20.22 -7.75 -2.53
N SER A 125 -19.03 -7.84 -3.10
CA SER A 125 -17.76 -7.98 -2.38
C SER A 125 -16.70 -7.10 -3.00
N LEU A 126 -15.77 -6.61 -2.17
CA LEU A 126 -14.61 -5.84 -2.61
C LEU A 126 -13.39 -6.76 -2.65
N ASN A 127 -12.68 -6.78 -3.77
CA ASN A 127 -11.31 -7.28 -3.78
C ASN A 127 -10.38 -6.22 -3.15
N THR A 128 -9.87 -6.50 -1.96
CA THR A 128 -9.07 -5.56 -1.17
C THR A 128 -7.69 -5.27 -1.76
N SER A 129 -7.22 -6.06 -2.74
CA SER A 129 -5.93 -5.81 -3.41
C SER A 129 -6.09 -4.98 -4.69
N THR A 130 -7.23 -5.11 -5.39
CA THR A 130 -7.43 -4.44 -6.69
C THR A 130 -8.44 -3.31 -6.66
N GLY A 131 -9.29 -3.23 -5.63
CA GLY A 131 -10.41 -2.28 -5.55
C GLY A 131 -11.60 -2.63 -6.43
N VAL A 132 -11.59 -3.79 -7.10
CA VAL A 132 -12.70 -4.25 -7.94
C VAL A 132 -13.85 -4.76 -7.07
N ILE A 133 -15.07 -4.30 -7.35
CA ILE A 133 -16.30 -4.79 -6.73
C ILE A 133 -16.88 -5.90 -7.61
N THR A 134 -17.14 -7.07 -7.04
CA THR A 134 -17.72 -8.22 -7.73
C THR A 134 -18.95 -8.77 -7.00
N GLY A 135 -19.74 -9.61 -7.66
CA GLY A 135 -20.83 -10.36 -7.04
C GLY A 135 -22.19 -10.11 -7.69
N ILE A 136 -23.26 -10.51 -7.03
CA ILE A 136 -24.64 -10.39 -7.51
C ILE A 136 -25.44 -9.69 -6.41
N PRO A 137 -25.85 -8.42 -6.60
CA PRO A 137 -26.59 -7.70 -5.57
C PRO A 137 -27.99 -8.29 -5.41
N THR A 138 -28.41 -8.52 -4.17
CA THR A 138 -29.68 -9.20 -3.85
C THR A 138 -30.76 -8.26 -3.29
N THR A 139 -30.44 -6.98 -3.07
CA THR A 139 -31.36 -6.04 -2.43
C THR A 139 -31.24 -4.66 -3.05
N ASP A 140 -32.38 -4.01 -3.27
CA ASP A 140 -32.43 -2.61 -3.72
C ASP A 140 -31.76 -1.70 -2.70
N THR A 141 -30.95 -0.78 -3.21
CA THR A 141 -30.21 0.19 -2.41
C THR A 141 -30.31 1.54 -3.10
N ALA A 142 -30.86 2.52 -2.40
CA ALA A 142 -30.89 3.91 -2.89
C ALA A 142 -29.47 4.43 -3.16
N ALA A 143 -29.38 5.49 -3.95
CA ALA A 143 -28.10 6.12 -4.28
C ALA A 143 -27.31 6.44 -3.01
N THR A 144 -26.23 5.69 -2.78
CA THR A 144 -25.41 5.76 -1.58
C THR A 144 -23.98 6.10 -1.98
N ALA A 145 -23.36 7.04 -1.26
CA ALA A 145 -21.96 7.40 -1.47
C ALA A 145 -21.06 6.45 -0.67
N TYR A 146 -20.20 5.73 -1.38
CA TYR A 146 -19.18 4.85 -0.83
C TYR A 146 -17.82 5.52 -0.94
N THR A 147 -17.06 5.51 0.14
CA THR A 147 -15.69 5.99 0.17
C THR A 147 -14.76 4.79 0.14
N PHE A 148 -13.92 4.72 -0.87
CA PHE A 148 -12.75 3.85 -0.87
C PHE A 148 -11.63 4.53 -0.10
N SER A 149 -10.96 3.77 0.76
CA SER A 149 -9.75 4.19 1.45
C SER A 149 -8.62 3.23 1.10
N VAL A 150 -7.57 3.76 0.47
CA VAL A 150 -6.40 2.99 0.03
C VAL A 150 -5.19 3.38 0.87
N THR A 151 -4.50 2.38 1.41
CA THR A 151 -3.30 2.52 2.24
C THR A 151 -2.23 1.53 1.80
N ASP A 152 -0.99 1.71 2.23
CA ASP A 152 0.10 0.74 2.06
C ASP A 152 0.84 0.50 3.39
N ASP A 153 1.75 -0.48 3.43
CA ASP A 153 2.48 -0.87 4.65
C ASP A 153 3.50 0.17 5.12
N ASN A 154 3.79 1.20 4.32
CA ASN A 154 4.81 2.22 4.62
C ASN A 154 4.22 3.51 5.20
N ALA A 155 3.02 3.42 5.80
CA ALA A 155 2.32 4.56 6.38
C ALA A 155 2.15 5.73 5.39
N SER A 156 2.02 5.42 4.10
CA SER A 156 1.64 6.44 3.10
C SER A 156 0.30 7.08 3.52
N PRO A 157 0.09 8.38 3.22
CA PRO A 157 -1.19 9.01 3.51
C PRO A 157 -2.32 8.24 2.85
N VAL A 158 -3.40 8.00 3.60
CA VAL A 158 -4.58 7.31 3.09
C VAL A 158 -5.17 8.12 1.93
N ILE A 159 -5.32 7.48 0.77
CA ILE A 159 -5.95 8.08 -0.40
C ILE A 159 -7.43 7.71 -0.36
N ASN A 160 -8.30 8.73 -0.33
CA ASN A 160 -9.75 8.55 -0.28
C ASN A 160 -10.38 8.98 -1.62
N VAL A 161 -11.26 8.14 -2.15
CA VAL A 161 -12.05 8.42 -3.36
C VAL A 161 -13.49 7.97 -3.19
N SER A 162 -14.44 8.69 -3.79
CA SER A 162 -15.87 8.45 -3.57
C SER A 162 -16.58 7.89 -4.81
N LEU A 163 -17.37 6.83 -4.65
CA LEU A 163 -18.23 6.23 -5.66
C LEU A 163 -19.69 6.30 -5.22
N SER A 164 -20.57 6.84 -6.06
CA SER A 164 -22.01 6.73 -5.85
C SER A 164 -22.55 5.45 -6.48
N LEU A 165 -23.12 4.56 -5.67
CA LEU A 165 -23.71 3.30 -6.15
C LEU A 165 -25.21 3.30 -5.89
N THR A 166 -25.98 2.89 -6.89
CA THR A 166 -27.41 2.60 -6.75
C THR A 166 -27.64 1.16 -7.18
N VAL A 167 -28.40 0.40 -6.41
CA VAL A 167 -28.90 -0.92 -6.80
C VAL A 167 -30.40 -0.81 -6.97
N ALA A 168 -30.89 -1.09 -8.17
CA ALA A 168 -32.32 -1.07 -8.46
C ALA A 168 -32.70 -2.30 -9.26
N ASN A 169 -33.94 -2.78 -9.10
CA ASN A 169 -34.51 -3.75 -10.03
C ASN A 169 -34.44 -3.19 -11.46
N GLY A 170 -33.86 -3.98 -12.38
CA GLY A 170 -33.90 -3.66 -13.80
C GLY A 170 -35.32 -3.79 -14.36
N PRO A 171 -35.61 -3.24 -15.55
CA PRO A 171 -36.88 -3.50 -16.21
C PRO A 171 -37.07 -5.01 -16.43
N VAL A 172 -38.22 -5.53 -16.00
CA VAL A 172 -38.56 -6.95 -16.18
C VAL A 172 -38.94 -7.17 -17.65
N LEU A 173 -38.15 -7.95 -18.38
CA LEU A 173 -38.53 -8.43 -19.71
C LEU A 173 -39.60 -9.52 -19.53
N THR A 174 -40.83 -9.25 -19.96
CA THR A 174 -41.90 -10.25 -19.98
C THR A 174 -42.01 -10.81 -21.39
N VAL A 175 -41.91 -12.13 -21.55
CA VAL A 175 -42.16 -12.82 -22.83
C VAL A 175 -43.50 -13.54 -22.70
N ASN A 176 -44.49 -13.08 -23.44
CA ASN A 176 -45.79 -13.75 -23.56
C ASN A 176 -45.76 -14.66 -24.79
N VAL A 177 -46.27 -15.88 -24.65
CA VAL A 177 -46.56 -16.74 -25.81
C VAL A 177 -47.81 -16.17 -26.48
N ALA A 178 -47.77 -15.97 -27.79
CA ALA A 178 -48.97 -15.65 -28.56
C ALA A 178 -49.87 -16.90 -28.57
N ASP A 179 -51.15 -16.72 -28.24
CA ASP A 179 -52.19 -17.75 -28.42
C ASP A 179 -52.25 -18.22 -29.88
#